data_AF-K6V667-F1
#
_entry.id   AF-K6V667-F1
#
_cell.length_a   1.000
_cell.length_b   1.000
_cell.length_c   1.000
_cell.angle_alpha   90.00
_cell.angle_beta   90.00
_cell.angle_gamma   90.00
#
_symmetry.space_group_name_H-M   'P 1'
#
loop_
_entity.id
_entity.type
_entity.pdbx_description
1 polymer ?
#
loop_
_entity_poly.entity_id
_entity_poly.type
_entity_poly.pdbx_seq_one_letter_code
_entity_poly.pdbx_strand_id
1 'polypeptide(L)'
;YEYPHLLLLQNIESQEYYLLSGKYRSWEKPREVLKRKLQKYVNQIRDMHFSTSHLNSEQKEIEDPIEIGEFLGEWWKTQFNSVYLPYLPAHITRPKEYIRLYQVTLTSRSIFHLPPGFTLKALPLFDLGNCGVAIGGLTSVLSRFKLHCMVPLEEGQDE
;
A
#
# COMPACT_ATOMS: atom_id res chain seq x y z
N TYR A 1 17.39 7.25 -13.31
CA TYR A 1 16.96 8.26 -12.32
C TYR A 1 16.09 7.57 -11.29
N GLU A 2 16.48 7.65 -10.03
CA GLU A 2 15.77 7.03 -8.91
C GLU A 2 14.67 7.98 -8.45
N TYR A 3 13.46 7.80 -8.97
CA TYR A 3 12.30 8.56 -8.52
C TYR A 3 11.50 7.74 -7.50
N PRO A 4 10.85 8.39 -6.52
CA PRO A 4 9.88 7.69 -5.69
C PRO A 4 8.71 7.22 -6.55
N HIS A 5 8.35 5.95 -6.38
CA HIS A 5 7.20 5.34 -7.04
C HIS A 5 6.14 4.95 -6.02
N LEU A 6 4.89 5.02 -6.42
CA LEU A 6 3.75 4.51 -5.67
C LEU A 6 3.29 3.19 -6.29
N LEU A 7 3.12 2.16 -5.46
CA LEU A 7 2.55 0.88 -5.89
C LEU A 7 1.03 0.97 -5.96
N LEU A 8 0.49 0.74 -7.15
CA LEU A 8 -0.94 0.79 -7.45
C LEU A 8 -1.40 -0.50 -8.11
N LEU A 9 -2.63 -0.91 -7.81
CA LEU A 9 -3.33 -1.94 -8.57
C LEU A 9 -3.93 -1.30 -9.82
N GLN A 10 -3.62 -1.85 -10.99
CA GLN A 10 -4.25 -1.46 -12.24
C GLN A 10 -5.25 -2.53 -12.66
N ASN A 11 -6.50 -2.15 -12.86
CA ASN A 11 -7.50 -3.04 -13.46
C ASN A 11 -7.16 -3.26 -14.94
N ILE A 12 -7.10 -4.50 -15.39
CA ILE A 12 -6.66 -4.84 -16.75
C ILE A 12 -7.68 -4.39 -17.80
N GLU A 13 -8.97 -4.39 -17.47
CA GLU A 13 -10.04 -4.03 -18.42
C GLU A 13 -10.25 -2.51 -18.48
N SER A 14 -10.46 -1.86 -17.33
CA SER A 14 -10.75 -0.43 -17.29
C SER A 14 -9.50 0.45 -17.36
N GLN A 15 -8.31 -0.13 -17.18
CA GLN A 15 -7.03 0.59 -17.05
C GLN A 15 -6.97 1.57 -15.87
N GLU A 16 -7.97 1.55 -14.98
CA GLU A 16 -8.03 2.41 -13.80
C GLU A 16 -7.09 1.93 -12.69
N TYR A 17 -6.63 2.90 -11.90
CA TYR A 17 -5.72 2.67 -10.78
C TYR A 17 -6.44 2.70 -9.43
N TYR A 18 -6.03 1.78 -8.57
CA TYR A 18 -6.57 1.58 -7.24
C TYR A 18 -5.44 1.42 -6.23
N LEU A 19 -5.67 1.91 -5.01
CA LEU A 19 -4.81 1.57 -3.88
C LEU A 19 -5.18 0.18 -3.34
N LEU A 20 -4.17 -0.55 -2.86
CA LEU A 20 -4.39 -1.72 -2.01
C LEU A 20 -5.17 -1.27 -0.76
N SER A 21 -6.41 -1.73 -0.65
CA SER A 21 -7.36 -1.20 0.33
C SER A 21 -8.31 -2.28 0.85
N GLY A 22 -9.16 -1.92 1.81
CA GLY A 22 -10.33 -2.71 2.11
C GLY A 22 -11.21 -2.15 3.21
N LYS A 23 -12.42 -2.68 3.30
CA LYS A 23 -13.48 -2.22 4.22
C LYS A 23 -13.21 -2.62 5.67
N TYR A 24 -13.37 -1.70 6.60
CA TYR A 24 -13.31 -1.98 8.04
C TYR A 24 -14.61 -1.53 8.72
N ARG A 25 -14.93 -2.09 9.89
CA ARG A 25 -16.10 -1.68 10.66
C ARG A 25 -15.75 -0.53 11.61
N SER A 26 -16.72 0.32 11.93
CA SER A 26 -16.48 1.54 12.74
C SER A 26 -15.90 1.29 14.13
N TRP A 27 -16.08 0.11 14.70
CA TRP A 27 -15.54 -0.29 16.01
C TRP A 27 -14.19 -1.02 15.92
N GLU A 28 -13.70 -1.33 14.71
CA GLU A 28 -12.38 -1.92 14.53
C GLU A 28 -11.32 -0.83 14.43
N LYS A 29 -10.10 -1.12 14.90
CA LYS A 29 -8.96 -0.22 14.75
C LYS A 29 -8.46 -0.24 13.30
N PRO A 30 -8.47 0.89 12.57
CA PRO A 30 -8.17 0.89 11.14
C PRO A 30 -6.78 0.36 10.79
N ARG A 31 -5.76 0.69 11.59
CA ARG A 31 -4.37 0.23 11.39
C ARG A 31 -4.25 -1.30 11.45
N GLU A 32 -4.84 -1.92 12.47
CA GLU A 32 -4.81 -3.38 12.65
C GLU A 32 -5.58 -4.09 11.52
N VAL A 33 -6.73 -3.54 11.11
CA VAL A 33 -7.51 -4.09 10.00
C VAL A 33 -6.77 -3.97 8.67
N LEU A 34 -6.12 -2.82 8.42
CA LEU A 34 -5.33 -2.60 7.21
C LEU A 34 -4.17 -3.60 7.14
N LYS A 35 -3.41 -3.74 8.23
CA LYS A 35 -2.31 -4.72 8.34
C LYS A 35 -2.78 -6.13 7.98
N ARG A 36 -3.84 -6.60 8.66
CA ARG A 36 -4.44 -7.92 8.43
C ARG A 36 -4.94 -8.12 6.99
N LYS A 37 -5.41 -7.06 6.33
CA LYS A 37 -5.86 -7.14 4.92
C LYS A 37 -4.68 -7.21 3.96
N LEU A 38 -3.66 -6.39 4.16
CA LEU A 38 -2.49 -6.37 3.29
C LEU A 38 -1.68 -7.66 3.41
N GLN A 39 -1.62 -8.27 4.58
CA GLN A 39 -0.98 -9.58 4.80
C GLN A 39 -1.62 -10.73 4.00
N LYS A 40 -2.83 -10.54 3.43
CA LYS A 40 -3.42 -11.51 2.49
C LYS A 40 -2.83 -11.41 1.08
N TYR A 41 -2.27 -10.25 0.75
CA TYR A 41 -1.75 -9.93 -0.58
C TYR A 41 -0.23 -9.86 -0.59
N VAL A 42 0.43 -9.60 0.54
CA VAL A 42 1.90 -9.47 0.61
C VAL A 42 2.47 -10.52 1.55
N ASN A 43 3.37 -11.34 1.01
CA ASN A 43 4.11 -12.37 1.72
C ASN A 43 5.61 -12.11 1.60
N GLN A 44 6.43 -12.62 2.52
CA GLN A 44 7.88 -12.58 2.36
C GLN A 44 8.35 -13.62 1.35
N ILE A 45 9.39 -13.30 0.57
CA ILE A 45 10.17 -14.32 -0.15
C ILE A 45 10.85 -15.18 0.93
N ARG A 46 10.37 -16.41 1.10
CA ARG A 46 11.18 -17.44 1.76
C ARG A 46 12.08 -17.99 0.66
N ASP A 47 13.39 -17.91 0.84
CA ASP A 47 14.29 -18.57 -0.09
C ASP A 47 13.86 -20.03 -0.23
N MET A 48 13.62 -20.43 -1.48
CA MET A 48 13.22 -21.80 -1.85
C MET A 48 14.31 -22.85 -1.54
N HIS A 49 15.33 -22.48 -0.77
CA HIS A 49 16.43 -23.31 -0.32
C HIS A 49 16.22 -23.96 1.06
N PHE A 50 15.01 -23.94 1.63
CA PHE A 50 14.71 -24.79 2.79
C PHE A 50 14.18 -26.16 2.37
N SER A 51 15.08 -26.93 1.75
CA SER A 51 15.01 -28.38 1.82
C SER A 51 15.33 -28.81 3.26
N THR A 52 14.44 -29.59 3.85
CA THR A 52 14.81 -30.66 4.79
C THR A 52 15.64 -30.24 6.01
N SER A 53 15.09 -29.45 6.92
CA SER A 53 15.45 -29.59 8.34
C SER A 53 14.28 -29.26 9.25
N HIS A 54 13.42 -30.26 9.46
CA HIS A 54 12.90 -30.45 10.80
C HIS A 54 14.09 -30.49 11.77
N LEU A 55 13.96 -29.81 12.92
CA LEU A 55 14.93 -29.72 14.02
C LEU A 55 15.99 -28.62 13.84
N ASN A 56 15.62 -27.38 14.10
CA ASN A 56 16.25 -26.57 15.16
C ASN A 56 15.47 -25.27 15.35
N SER A 57 14.77 -25.21 16.48
CA SER A 57 14.09 -24.03 17.00
C SER A 57 15.13 -23.02 17.47
N GLU A 58 15.64 -22.20 16.56
CA GLU A 58 16.20 -20.90 16.89
C GLU A 58 15.26 -19.84 16.32
N GLN A 59 14.84 -18.93 17.19
CA GLN A 59 13.96 -17.82 16.92
C GLN A 59 14.63 -16.87 15.92
N LYS A 60 14.64 -17.19 14.63
CA LYS A 60 14.76 -16.16 13.60
C LYS A 60 13.51 -15.30 13.79
N GLU A 61 13.69 -14.11 14.37
CA GLU A 61 12.65 -13.09 14.48
C GLU A 61 11.97 -13.02 13.11
N ILE A 62 10.70 -13.42 13.07
CA ILE A 62 9.90 -13.30 11.87
C ILE A 62 9.69 -11.80 11.71
N GLU A 63 10.56 -11.14 10.95
CA GLU A 63 10.34 -9.75 10.56
C GLU A 63 8.96 -9.66 9.93
N ASP A 64 8.12 -8.73 10.38
CA ASP A 64 6.80 -8.57 9.80
C ASP A 64 6.96 -7.96 8.40
N PRO A 65 6.46 -8.59 7.32
CA PRO A 65 6.60 -8.06 5.96
C PRO A 65 6.02 -6.65 5.79
N ILE A 66 5.08 -6.26 6.67
CA ILE A 66 4.28 -5.05 6.52
C ILE A 66 4.23 -4.27 7.82
N GLU A 67 4.74 -3.05 7.78
CA GLU A 67 4.57 -2.07 8.85
C GLU A 67 3.55 -1.00 8.43
N ILE A 68 2.51 -0.82 9.25
CA ILE A 68 1.54 0.28 9.04
C ILE A 68 2.02 1.50 9.82
N GLY A 69 2.44 2.52 9.08
CA GLY A 69 2.96 3.75 9.63
C GLY A 69 1.89 4.78 9.94
N GLU A 70 2.21 6.03 9.61
CA GLU A 70 1.39 7.17 9.98
C GLU A 70 0.13 7.33 9.12
N PHE A 71 -0.82 8.09 9.67
CA PHE A 71 -2.04 8.45 8.97
C PHE A 71 -1.76 9.60 8.00
N LEU A 72 -2.22 9.47 6.76
CA LEU A 72 -1.92 10.40 5.67
C LEU A 72 -3.07 11.35 5.36
N GLY A 73 -4.31 10.94 5.61
CA GLY A 73 -5.47 11.77 5.35
C GLY A 73 -6.74 10.98 5.05
N GLU A 74 -7.76 11.73 4.66
CA GLU A 74 -9.12 11.26 4.49
C GLU A 74 -9.72 11.69 3.17
N TRP A 75 -10.46 10.76 2.56
CA TRP A 75 -11.18 11.02 1.32
C TRP A 75 -12.63 10.62 1.47
N TRP A 76 -13.51 11.49 0.98
CA TRP A 76 -14.95 11.39 1.18
C TRP A 76 -15.67 11.28 -0.16
N LYS A 77 -16.63 10.36 -0.23
CA LYS A 77 -17.53 10.22 -1.37
C LYS A 77 -18.92 10.66 -0.94
N THR A 78 -19.44 11.72 -1.57
CA THR A 78 -20.71 12.34 -1.18
C THR A 78 -21.91 11.63 -1.79
N GLN A 79 -21.75 10.99 -2.95
CA GLN A 79 -22.79 10.23 -3.67
C GLN A 79 -22.21 8.94 -4.27
N PHE A 80 -23.04 7.97 -4.64
CA PHE A 80 -22.56 6.67 -5.14
C PHE A 80 -21.70 6.76 -6.43
N ASN A 81 -21.89 7.81 -7.23
CA ASN A 81 -21.15 8.04 -8.48
C ASN A 81 -20.26 9.29 -8.43
N SER A 82 -20.01 9.86 -7.25
CA SER A 82 -19.13 11.04 -7.12
C SER A 82 -17.66 10.63 -7.07
N VAL A 83 -16.78 11.57 -7.40
CA VAL A 83 -15.35 11.44 -7.09
C VAL A 83 -15.10 11.54 -5.58
N TYR A 84 -13.94 11.07 -5.13
CA TYR A 84 -13.47 11.26 -3.77
C TYR A 84 -12.91 12.68 -3.60
N LEU A 85 -13.31 13.34 -2.52
CA LEU A 85 -12.85 14.68 -2.13
C LEU A 85 -11.94 14.60 -0.91
N PRO A 86 -10.88 15.41 -0.81
CA PRO A 86 -9.98 15.43 0.35
C PRO A 86 -10.59 16.18 1.56
N TYR A 87 -11.89 16.45 1.54
CA TYR A 87 -12.65 17.10 2.62
C TYR A 87 -14.11 16.65 2.55
N LEU A 88 -14.83 16.77 3.66
CA LEU A 88 -16.28 16.61 3.70
C LEU A 88 -16.96 17.98 3.48
N PRO A 89 -17.72 18.19 2.40
CA PRO A 89 -18.39 19.48 2.18
C PRO A 89 -19.42 19.79 3.28
N ALA A 90 -19.49 21.07 3.69
CA ALA A 90 -20.25 21.48 4.88
C ALA A 90 -21.76 21.15 4.86
N HIS A 91 -22.38 21.14 3.67
CA HIS A 91 -23.81 20.81 3.53
C HIS A 91 -24.09 19.30 3.48
N ILE A 92 -23.05 18.46 3.46
CA ILE A 92 -23.19 17.00 3.36
C ILE A 92 -23.18 16.40 4.77
N THR A 93 -24.35 15.96 5.23
CA THR A 93 -24.52 15.33 6.54
C THR A 93 -24.44 13.80 6.51
N ARG A 94 -24.56 13.19 5.32
CA ARG A 94 -24.64 11.73 5.13
C ARG A 94 -23.77 11.26 3.96
N PRO A 95 -22.43 11.30 4.08
CA PRO A 95 -21.54 10.77 3.05
C PRO A 95 -21.79 9.28 2.81
N LYS A 96 -21.51 8.82 1.59
CA LYS A 96 -21.72 7.42 1.19
C LYS A 96 -20.52 6.56 1.53
N GLU A 97 -19.33 7.10 1.36
CA GLU A 97 -18.09 6.40 1.66
C GLU A 97 -17.05 7.36 2.22
N TYR A 98 -16.14 6.79 2.98
CA TYR A 98 -15.03 7.48 3.61
C TYR A 98 -13.83 6.54 3.65
N ILE A 99 -12.68 7.05 3.24
CA ILE A 99 -11.42 6.31 3.16
C ILE A 99 -10.43 6.99 4.10
N ARG A 100 -9.76 6.18 4.93
CA ARG A 100 -8.55 6.58 5.66
C ARG A 100 -7.33 6.02 4.95
N LEU A 101 -6.37 6.89 4.70
CA LEU A 101 -5.10 6.53 4.08
C LEU A 101 -4.00 6.44 5.14
N TYR A 102 -3.13 5.45 5.01
CA TYR A 102 -1.98 5.22 5.88
C TYR A 102 -0.73 4.97 5.04
N GLN A 103 0.42 5.37 5.58
CA GLN A 103 1.72 4.93 5.08
C GLN A 103 1.89 3.43 5.36
N VAL A 104 2.46 2.71 4.40
CA VAL A 104 2.82 1.31 4.54
C VAL A 104 4.28 1.14 4.14
N THR A 105 5.08 0.60 5.04
CA THR A 105 6.46 0.22 4.77
C THR A 105 6.51 -1.29 4.55
N LEU A 106 7.24 -1.71 3.52
CA LEU A 106 7.40 -3.12 3.16
C LEU A 106 8.85 -3.54 3.39
N THR A 107 9.07 -4.83 3.64
CA THR A 107 10.43 -5.39 3.66
C THR A 107 11.07 -5.34 2.28
N SER A 108 12.41 -5.34 2.23
CA SER A 108 13.21 -5.25 1.00
C SER A 108 12.82 -6.28 -0.06
N ARG A 109 12.42 -7.49 0.37
CA ARG A 109 11.93 -8.58 -0.46
C ARG A 109 10.52 -8.97 -0.05
N SER A 110 9.57 -8.81 -0.98
CA SER A 110 8.14 -9.11 -0.79
C SER A 110 7.54 -9.71 -2.06
N ILE A 111 6.67 -10.71 -1.89
CA ILE A 111 5.85 -11.33 -2.94
C ILE A 111 4.43 -10.78 -2.85
N PHE A 112 3.89 -10.33 -3.98
CA PHE A 112 2.51 -9.88 -4.08
C PHE A 112 1.62 -10.93 -4.75
N HIS A 113 0.59 -11.39 -4.04
CA HIS A 113 -0.50 -12.18 -4.58
C HIS A 113 -1.64 -11.23 -4.95
N LEU A 114 -1.93 -11.09 -6.23
CA LEU A 114 -2.94 -10.15 -6.71
C LEU A 114 -4.27 -10.86 -7.00
N PRO A 115 -5.41 -10.18 -6.81
CA PRO A 115 -6.69 -10.67 -7.32
C PRO A 115 -6.67 -10.83 -8.86
N PRO A 116 -7.42 -11.80 -9.42
CA PRO A 116 -7.59 -11.93 -10.87
C PRO A 116 -8.09 -10.62 -11.48
N GLY A 117 -7.60 -10.28 -12.68
CA GLY A 117 -7.98 -9.05 -13.39
C GLY A 117 -7.23 -7.79 -12.96
N PHE A 118 -6.27 -7.90 -12.03
CA PHE A 118 -5.42 -6.79 -11.61
C PHE A 118 -3.94 -7.08 -11.86
N THR A 119 -3.19 -6.02 -12.15
CA THR A 119 -1.72 -6.02 -12.17
C THR A 119 -1.18 -5.00 -11.19
N LEU A 120 0.01 -5.25 -10.65
CA LEU A 120 0.70 -4.29 -9.78
C LEU A 120 1.59 -3.40 -10.64
N LYS A 121 1.43 -2.09 -10.52
CA LYS A 121 2.20 -1.08 -11.25
C LYS A 121 2.88 -0.15 -10.26
N ALA A 122 4.17 0.09 -10.47
CA ALA A 122 4.91 1.15 -9.80
C ALA A 122 4.84 2.41 -10.67
N LEU A 123 4.10 3.44 -10.22
CA LEU A 123 4.00 4.70 -10.95
C LEU A 123 4.86 5.77 -10.26
N PRO A 124 5.70 6.52 -10.99
CA PRO A 124 6.46 7.59 -10.39
C PRO A 124 5.51 8.71 -9.91
N LEU A 125 5.91 9.43 -8.85
CA LEU A 125 5.03 10.46 -8.26
C LEU A 125 4.58 11.53 -9.27
N PHE A 126 5.40 11.87 -10.28
CA PHE A 126 5.04 12.86 -11.28
C PHE A 126 3.94 12.40 -12.26
N ASP A 127 3.71 11.09 -12.40
CA ASP A 127 2.67 10.54 -13.30
C ASP A 127 1.31 10.35 -12.60
N LEU A 128 1.24 10.54 -11.29
CA LEU A 128 0.01 10.30 -10.51
C LEU A 128 -1.15 11.25 -10.87
N GLY A 129 -0.88 12.36 -11.55
CA GLY A 129 -1.91 13.31 -11.99
C GLY A 129 -3.00 12.67 -12.86
N ASN A 130 -2.67 11.57 -13.55
CA ASN A 130 -3.61 10.84 -14.41
C ASN A 130 -4.42 9.77 -13.66
N CYS A 131 -4.18 9.54 -12.37
CA CYS A 131 -4.83 8.50 -11.57
C CYS A 131 -6.09 8.98 -10.83
N GLY A 132 -6.69 10.09 -11.29
CA GLY A 132 -7.84 10.73 -10.64
C GLY A 132 -7.46 11.58 -9.43
N VAL A 133 -8.41 12.43 -8.99
CA VAL A 133 -8.17 13.50 -8.00
C VAL A 133 -7.61 12.97 -6.67
N ALA A 134 -8.08 11.82 -6.21
CA ALA A 134 -7.65 11.27 -4.93
C ALA A 134 -6.19 10.79 -4.95
N ILE A 135 -5.82 9.97 -5.93
CA ILE A 135 -4.45 9.44 -6.05
C ILE A 135 -3.50 10.55 -6.51
N GLY A 136 -3.91 11.41 -7.45
CA GLY A 136 -3.10 12.53 -7.92
C GLY A 136 -2.73 13.51 -6.79
N GLY A 137 -3.64 13.72 -5.84
CA GLY A 137 -3.40 14.56 -4.67
C GLY A 137 -2.35 14.00 -3.68
N LEU A 138 -1.98 12.71 -3.79
CA LEU A 138 -1.02 12.09 -2.87
C LEU A 138 0.39 12.66 -3.03
N THR A 139 0.73 13.20 -4.19
CA THR A 139 2.00 13.91 -4.41
C THR A 139 2.22 15.00 -3.38
N SER A 140 1.19 15.79 -3.09
CA SER A 140 1.24 16.87 -2.09
C SER A 140 1.32 16.30 -0.67
N VAL A 141 0.59 15.24 -0.38
CA VAL A 141 0.61 14.59 0.95
C VAL A 141 1.96 13.96 1.26
N LEU A 142 2.60 13.37 0.25
CA LEU A 142 3.91 12.71 0.37
C LEU A 142 5.08 13.72 0.40
N SER A 143 4.87 14.97 0.01
CA SER A 143 5.93 15.99 -0.04
C SER A 143 6.55 16.32 1.33
N ARG A 144 5.85 16.02 2.43
CA ARG A 144 6.36 16.22 3.80
C ARG A 144 7.36 15.16 4.26
N PHE A 145 7.51 14.07 3.50
CA PHE A 145 8.39 12.97 3.85
C PHE A 145 9.76 13.14 3.22
N LYS A 146 10.80 12.84 4.00
CA LYS A 146 12.16 12.68 3.47
C LYS A 146 12.33 11.22 2.99
N LEU A 147 12.14 11.00 1.70
CA LEU A 147 12.26 9.66 1.10
C LEU A 147 13.73 9.33 0.86
N HIS A 148 14.16 8.18 1.37
CA HIS A 148 15.51 7.64 1.18
C HIS A 148 15.43 6.45 0.22
N CYS A 149 16.13 6.54 -0.91
CA CYS A 149 16.29 5.42 -1.81
C CYS A 149 17.24 4.40 -1.16
N MET A 150 16.68 3.25 -0.78
CA MET A 150 17.46 2.15 -0.25
C MET A 150 18.12 1.42 -1.43
N VAL A 151 19.44 1.38 -1.44
CA VAL A 151 20.19 0.56 -2.41
C VAL A 151 19.97 -0.91 -2.04
N PRO A 152 19.66 -1.80 -2.99
CA PRO A 152 19.63 -3.23 -2.72
C PRO A 152 21.00 -3.63 -2.16
N LEU A 153 21.04 -4.19 -0.95
CA LEU A 153 22.25 -4.84 -0.46
C LEU A 153 22.49 -6.03 -1.38
N GLU A 154 23.57 -5.99 -2.17
CA GLU A 154 24.04 -7.17 -2.90
C GLU A 154 24.44 -8.22 -1.87
N GLU A 155 23.69 -9.30 -1.79
CA GLU A 155 24.11 -10.46 -1.01
C GLU A 155 25.28 -11.12 -1.75
N GLY A 156 26.52 -10.81 -1.36
CA GLY A 156 27.70 -11.55 -1.83
C GLY A 156 29.00 -10.78 -2.10
N GLN A 157 29.39 -9.83 -1.25
CA GLN A 157 30.79 -9.33 -1.21
C GLN A 157 31.30 -9.20 0.23
N ASP A 158 31.22 -10.29 0.98
CA ASP A 158 32.18 -10.53 2.05
C ASP A 158 33.09 -11.65 1.54
N GLU A 159 34.22 -11.26 0.93
CA GLU A 159 35.40 -12.13 0.73
C GLU A 159 36.12 -12.36 2.06
#